data_AF-A0A953JKH1-F1
#
_entry.id   AF-A0A953JKH1-F1
#
_cell.length_a   1.000
_cell.length_b   1.000
_cell.length_c   1.000
_cell.angle_alpha   90.00
_cell.angle_beta   90.00
_cell.angle_gamma   90.00
#
_symmetry.space_group_name_H-M   'P 1'
#
loop_
_entity.id
_entity.type
_entity.pdbx_description
1 polymer ?
#
loop_
_entity_poly.entity_id
_entity_poly.type
_entity_poly.pdbx_seq_one_letter_code
_entity_poly.pdbx_strand_id
1 'polypeptide(L)'
;GFVEETGAAQVLRDARIAPIYEGTNGIQALDLVSRKLFRDGGAEMRAVIAKIRASDPRLSAGAGALDRATGWMLGRGQSDPAASQASATAYLDAAGWVLGGWMLARAAAADSRYAPITDFYLARLLPRAAARVAEIEAADTLLALLPA
;
A
#
# COMPACT_ATOMS: atom_id res chain seq x y z
N GLY A 1 -19.20 -20.88 -10.56
CA GLY A 1 -18.46 -19.96 -9.67
C GLY A 1 -18.22 -20.56 -8.30
N PHE A 2 -19.28 -21.03 -7.62
CA PHE A 2 -19.21 -21.75 -6.34
C PHE A 2 -19.33 -23.27 -6.50
N VAL A 3 -19.03 -23.79 -7.70
CA VAL A 3 -19.12 -25.22 -8.00
C VAL A 3 -17.68 -25.71 -8.14
N GLU A 4 -17.30 -26.69 -7.31
CA GLU A 4 -15.91 -27.18 -7.16
C GLU A 4 -15.29 -27.61 -8.50
N GLU A 5 -16.10 -28.13 -9.43
CA GLU A 5 -15.69 -28.61 -10.76
C GLU A 5 -15.01 -27.54 -11.62
N THR A 6 -15.24 -26.24 -11.35
CA THR A 6 -14.61 -25.12 -12.07
C THR A 6 -13.26 -24.71 -11.50
N GLY A 7 -12.82 -25.27 -10.37
CA GLY A 7 -11.53 -24.98 -9.73
C GLY A 7 -11.41 -23.62 -9.03
N ALA A 8 -12.29 -22.65 -9.30
CA ALA A 8 -12.24 -21.33 -8.68
C ALA A 8 -12.41 -21.37 -7.14
N ALA A 9 -13.23 -22.30 -6.64
CA ALA A 9 -13.43 -22.51 -5.20
C ALA A 9 -12.14 -22.98 -4.51
N GLN A 10 -11.37 -23.85 -5.16
CA GLN A 10 -10.08 -24.29 -4.65
C GLN A 10 -9.09 -23.12 -4.56
N VAL A 11 -8.95 -22.32 -5.63
CA VAL A 11 -8.05 -21.15 -5.62
C VAL A 11 -8.41 -20.18 -4.49
N LEU A 12 -9.69 -19.94 -4.24
CA LEU A 12 -10.13 -19.08 -3.13
C LEU A 12 -9.76 -19.66 -1.76
N ARG A 13 -9.98 -20.97 -1.55
CA ARG A 13 -9.65 -21.66 -0.29
C ARG A 13 -8.14 -21.65 -0.05
N ASP A 14 -7.36 -21.96 -1.07
CA ASP A 14 -5.90 -22.02 -1.00
C ASP A 14 -5.30 -20.62 -0.76
N ALA A 15 -5.84 -19.58 -1.39
CA ALA A 15 -5.38 -18.20 -1.18
C ALA A 15 -5.75 -17.63 0.21
N ARG A 16 -6.73 -18.22 0.91
CA ARG A 16 -7.24 -17.66 2.18
C ARG A 16 -6.27 -17.78 3.34
N ILE A 17 -5.31 -18.71 3.28
CA ILE A 17 -4.29 -18.85 4.33
C ILE A 17 -3.19 -17.78 4.23
N ALA A 18 -2.94 -17.26 3.02
CA ALA A 18 -1.88 -16.30 2.75
C ALA A 18 -1.91 -15.02 3.62
N PRO A 19 -3.07 -14.40 3.90
CA PRO A 19 -3.13 -13.22 4.79
C PRO A 19 -3.01 -13.53 6.30
N ILE A 20 -2.84 -14.80 6.70
CA ILE A 20 -2.88 -15.26 8.09
C ILE A 20 -1.54 -15.88 8.53
N TYR A 21 -1.01 -16.80 7.72
CA TYR A 21 0.20 -17.56 8.02
C TYR A 21 1.47 -16.70 7.85
N GLU A 22 2.53 -16.98 8.62
CA GLU A 22 3.77 -16.16 8.72
C GLU A 22 3.57 -14.70 9.11
N GLY A 23 2.54 -14.44 9.92
CA GLY A 23 2.17 -13.11 10.40
C GLY A 23 1.04 -12.53 9.58
N THR A 24 -0.04 -12.16 10.28
CA THR A 24 -1.24 -11.63 9.64
C THR A 24 -0.96 -10.33 8.91
N ASN A 25 -1.79 -9.98 7.92
CA ASN A 25 -1.65 -8.69 7.22
C ASN A 25 -1.53 -7.47 8.15
N GLY A 26 -2.25 -7.47 9.28
CA GLY A 26 -2.15 -6.41 10.27
C GLY A 26 -0.78 -6.36 10.96
N ILE A 27 -0.22 -7.52 11.32
CA ILE A 27 1.13 -7.60 11.88
C ILE A 27 2.19 -7.17 10.85
N GLN A 28 2.03 -7.55 9.58
CA GLN A 28 2.91 -7.09 8.49
C GLN A 28 2.83 -5.56 8.29
N ALA A 29 1.64 -4.99 8.39
CA ALA A 29 1.45 -3.54 8.31
C ALA A 29 2.13 -2.81 9.47
N LEU A 30 1.99 -3.32 10.70
CA LEU A 30 2.66 -2.78 11.87
C LEU A 30 4.19 -2.94 11.79
N ASP A 31 4.69 -4.05 11.24
CA ASP A 31 6.12 -4.23 10.97
C ASP A 31 6.67 -3.15 10.03
N LEU A 32 5.99 -2.94 8.90
CA LEU A 32 6.36 -1.94 7.90
C LEU A 32 6.49 -0.55 8.54
N VAL A 33 5.53 -0.16 9.37
CA VAL A 33 5.56 1.16 10.01
C VAL A 33 6.61 1.21 11.13
N SER A 34 6.50 0.33 12.12
CA SER A 34 7.28 0.44 13.36
C SER A 34 8.75 0.04 13.21
N ARG A 35 9.07 -1.01 12.44
CA ARG A 35 10.44 -1.54 12.35
C ARG A 35 11.15 -1.19 11.05
N LYS A 36 10.42 -0.95 9.96
CA LYS A 36 11.03 -0.55 8.67
C LYS A 36 11.07 0.96 8.52
N LEU A 37 9.93 1.63 8.65
CA LEU A 37 9.81 3.06 8.38
C LEU A 37 10.35 3.94 9.52
N PHE A 38 9.96 3.69 10.77
CA PHE A 38 10.39 4.55 11.89
C PHE A 38 11.87 4.39 12.21
N ARG A 39 12.41 3.19 12.01
CA ARG A 39 13.79 2.85 12.33
C ARG A 39 14.81 3.65 11.53
N ASP A 40 14.53 3.96 10.27
CA ASP A 40 15.43 4.70 9.37
C ASP A 40 14.93 6.13 9.06
N GLY A 41 13.90 6.60 9.77
CA GLY A 41 13.27 7.91 9.50
C GLY A 41 12.67 8.01 8.09
N GLY A 42 12.33 6.88 7.47
CA GLY A 42 11.79 6.76 6.12
C GLY A 42 12.79 7.02 4.99
N ALA A 43 14.09 6.95 5.26
CA ALA A 43 15.12 7.14 4.26
C ALA A 43 14.95 6.20 3.05
N GLU A 44 14.78 4.89 3.29
CA GLU A 44 14.62 3.90 2.21
C GLU A 44 13.31 4.08 1.45
N MET A 45 12.21 4.39 2.15
CA MET A 45 10.93 4.64 1.50
C MET A 45 11.01 5.87 0.58
N ARG A 46 11.62 6.96 1.03
CA ARG A 46 11.83 8.16 0.20
C ARG A 46 12.73 7.88 -1.00
N ALA A 47 13.77 7.05 -0.83
CA ALA A 47 14.62 6.63 -1.94
C ALA A 47 13.84 5.82 -2.99
N VAL A 48 12.94 4.94 -2.56
CA VAL A 48 12.03 4.20 -3.45
C VAL A 48 11.06 5.16 -4.15
N ILE A 49 10.41 6.08 -3.43
CA ILE A 49 9.52 7.09 -4.02
C ILE A 49 10.23 7.92 -5.10
N ALA A 50 11.49 8.31 -4.87
CA ALA A 50 12.28 9.04 -5.85
C ALA A 50 12.50 8.23 -7.14
N LYS A 51 12.81 6.94 -7.02
CA LYS A 51 12.93 6.03 -8.18
C LYS A 51 11.61 5.88 -8.93
N ILE A 52 10.49 5.83 -8.21
CA ILE A 52 9.15 5.77 -8.82
C ILE A 52 8.86 7.03 -9.63
N ARG A 53 9.08 8.22 -9.04
CA ARG A 53 8.88 9.52 -9.73
C ARG A 53 9.73 9.64 -10.99
N ALA A 54 10.96 9.13 -10.96
CA ALA A 54 11.87 9.19 -12.10
C ALA A 54 11.54 8.17 -13.21
N SER A 55 10.71 7.15 -12.93
CA SER A 55 10.49 6.03 -13.85
C SER A 55 9.42 6.28 -14.91
N ASP A 56 8.27 6.84 -14.53
CA ASP A 56 7.14 7.08 -15.43
C ASP A 56 6.35 8.29 -14.91
N PRO A 57 6.14 9.35 -15.71
CA PRO A 57 5.38 10.53 -15.29
C PRO A 57 3.96 10.21 -14.77
N ARG A 58 3.35 9.13 -15.28
CA ARG A 58 2.00 8.69 -14.88
C ARG A 58 1.94 8.21 -13.43
N LEU A 59 3.08 7.84 -12.84
CA LEU A 59 3.19 7.44 -11.44
C LEU A 59 3.33 8.63 -10.47
N SER A 60 3.53 9.86 -10.97
CA SER A 60 3.80 11.04 -10.15
C SER A 60 2.74 11.26 -9.05
N ALA A 61 1.46 11.12 -9.39
CA ALA A 61 0.36 11.26 -8.44
C ALA A 61 0.41 10.19 -7.32
N GLY A 62 0.68 8.93 -7.69
CA GLY A 62 0.83 7.84 -6.74
C GLY A 62 2.04 8.01 -5.83
N ALA A 63 3.18 8.41 -6.40
CA ALA A 63 4.39 8.71 -5.63
C ALA A 63 4.19 9.92 -4.69
N GLY A 64 3.45 10.94 -5.12
CA GLY A 64 3.04 12.06 -4.28
C GLY A 64 2.13 11.63 -3.12
N ALA A 65 1.17 10.73 -3.38
CA ALA A 65 0.29 10.18 -2.36
C ALA A 65 1.07 9.38 -1.31
N LEU A 66 1.97 8.48 -1.73
CA LEU A 66 2.80 7.70 -0.82
C LEU A 66 3.73 8.58 0.02
N ASP A 67 4.34 9.60 -0.57
CA ASP A 67 5.20 10.56 0.14
C ASP A 67 4.45 11.33 1.23
N ARG A 68 3.20 11.77 0.95
CA ARG A 68 2.35 12.39 1.96
C ARG A 68 2.04 11.45 3.12
N ALA A 69 1.65 10.21 2.82
CA ALA A 69 1.38 9.21 3.86
C ALA A 69 2.64 8.88 4.68
N THR A 70 3.81 8.78 4.04
CA THR A 70 5.09 8.60 4.73
C THR A 70 5.39 9.78 5.64
N GLY A 71 5.15 11.01 5.19
CA GLY A 71 5.28 12.23 6.00
C GLY A 71 4.36 12.22 7.22
N TRP A 72 3.09 11.85 7.03
CA TRP A 72 2.13 11.74 8.13
C TRP A 72 2.56 10.71 9.17
N MET A 73 3.02 9.53 8.73
CA MET A 73 3.50 8.47 9.62
C MET A 73 4.69 8.93 10.45
N LEU A 74 5.68 9.56 9.83
CA LEU A 74 6.89 10.02 10.51
C LEU A 74 6.64 11.23 11.42
N GLY A 75 5.66 12.07 11.09
CA GLY A 75 5.28 13.21 11.92
C GLY A 75 4.36 12.79 13.06
N ARG A 76 3.09 12.54 12.73
CA ARG A 76 2.05 12.26 13.71
C ARG A 76 2.10 10.83 14.24
N GLY A 77 2.15 9.86 13.33
CA GLY A 77 2.11 8.44 13.70
C GLY A 77 3.23 8.05 14.67
N GLN A 78 4.44 8.58 14.50
CA GLN A 78 5.56 8.27 15.38
C GLN A 78 5.35 8.76 16.83
N SER A 79 4.63 9.88 17.01
CA SER A 79 4.31 10.45 18.33
C SER A 79 3.01 9.92 18.95
N ASP A 80 2.17 9.26 18.15
CA ASP A 80 0.85 8.77 18.53
C ASP A 80 0.70 7.29 18.14
N PRO A 81 1.02 6.36 19.06
CA PRO A 81 0.95 4.93 18.80
C PRO A 81 -0.43 4.45 18.36
N ALA A 82 -1.50 5.07 18.87
CA ALA A 82 -2.87 4.69 18.55
C ALA A 82 -3.20 5.09 17.11
N ALA A 83 -2.86 6.32 16.72
CA ALA A 83 -3.06 6.80 15.35
C ALA A 83 -2.18 6.03 14.35
N SER A 84 -0.95 5.67 14.75
CA SER A 84 -0.07 4.82 13.94
C SER A 84 -0.67 3.45 13.69
N GLN A 85 -1.22 2.79 14.72
CA GLN A 85 -1.79 1.46 14.59
C GLN A 85 -3.07 1.48 13.74
N ALA A 86 -3.94 2.48 13.93
CA ALA A 86 -5.14 2.66 13.13
C ALA A 86 -4.84 2.85 11.64
N SER A 87 -3.69 3.47 11.32
CA SER A 87 -3.32 3.83 9.96
C SER A 87 -2.42 2.82 9.23
N ALA A 88 -1.85 1.85 9.95
CA ALA A 88 -0.81 0.97 9.43
C ALA A 88 -1.26 0.17 8.19
N THR A 89 -2.47 -0.41 8.23
CA THR A 89 -3.01 -1.18 7.11
C THR A 89 -3.23 -0.31 5.88
N ALA A 90 -3.78 0.89 6.05
CA ALA A 90 -3.98 1.83 4.95
C ALA A 90 -2.64 2.27 4.33
N TYR A 91 -1.59 2.42 5.14
CA TYR A 91 -0.24 2.71 4.65
C TYR A 91 0.34 1.57 3.82
N LEU A 92 0.21 0.33 4.31
CA LEU A 92 0.65 -0.87 3.58
C LEU A 92 -0.08 -0.98 2.24
N ASP A 93 -1.40 -0.76 2.21
CA ASP A 93 -2.20 -0.76 0.98
C ASP A 93 -1.75 0.34 0.00
N ALA A 94 -1.55 1.57 0.49
CA ALA A 94 -1.09 2.70 -0.34
C ALA A 94 0.25 2.39 -0.99
N ALA A 95 1.21 1.86 -0.22
CA ALA A 95 2.49 1.41 -0.73
C ALA A 95 2.32 0.30 -1.78
N GLY A 96 1.47 -0.68 -1.51
CA GLY A 96 1.18 -1.79 -2.44
C GLY A 96 0.66 -1.33 -3.80
N TRP A 97 -0.32 -0.41 -3.82
CA TRP A 97 -0.86 0.15 -5.07
C TRP A 97 0.21 0.90 -5.87
N VAL A 98 1.04 1.72 -5.21
CA VAL A 98 2.05 2.52 -5.89
C VAL A 98 3.21 1.64 -6.41
N LEU A 99 3.67 0.68 -5.61
CA LEU A 99 4.71 -0.27 -5.99
C LEU A 99 4.26 -1.22 -7.10
N GLY A 100 3.01 -1.68 -7.06
CA GLY A 100 2.43 -2.51 -8.12
C GLY A 100 2.39 -1.78 -9.47
N GLY A 101 1.95 -0.51 -9.46
CA GLY A 101 1.99 0.34 -10.64
C GLY A 101 3.42 0.54 -11.16
N TRP A 102 4.39 0.75 -10.26
CA TRP A 102 5.80 0.88 -10.62
C TRP A 102 6.37 -0.40 -11.26
N MET A 103 6.07 -1.58 -10.72
CA MET A 103 6.54 -2.84 -11.30
C MET A 103 5.92 -3.09 -12.68
N LEU A 104 4.63 -2.77 -12.87
CA LEU A 104 3.98 -2.88 -14.18
C LEU A 104 4.57 -1.89 -15.20
N ALA A 105 4.82 -0.64 -14.80
CA ALA A 105 5.48 0.33 -15.66
C ALA A 105 6.88 -0.12 -16.09
N ARG A 106 7.66 -0.70 -15.15
CA ARG A 106 8.96 -1.32 -15.48
C ARG A 106 8.82 -2.50 -16.44
N ALA A 107 7.81 -3.34 -16.25
CA ALA A 107 7.55 -4.46 -17.16
C ALA A 107 7.16 -3.96 -18.56
N ALA A 108 6.32 -2.93 -18.67
CA ALA A 108 5.93 -2.33 -19.95
C ALA A 108 7.09 -1.62 -20.67
N ALA A 109 8.01 -1.01 -19.93
CA ALA A 109 9.23 -0.43 -20.48
C ALA A 109 10.19 -1.51 -21.04
N ALA A 110 10.18 -2.72 -20.47
CA ALA A 110 10.98 -3.85 -20.94
C ALA A 110 10.30 -4.64 -22.07
N ASP A 111 8.97 -4.74 -22.05
CA ASP A 111 8.18 -5.51 -23.00
C ASP A 111 6.78 -4.88 -23.16
N SER A 112 6.49 -4.41 -24.37
CA SER A 112 5.26 -3.68 -24.70
C SER A 112 3.99 -4.51 -24.51
N ARG A 113 4.07 -5.85 -24.39
CA ARG A 113 2.92 -6.70 -24.08
C ARG A 113 2.26 -6.35 -22.74
N TYR A 114 3.00 -5.73 -21.82
CA TYR A 114 2.49 -5.29 -20.52
C TYR A 114 1.87 -3.89 -20.56
N ALA A 115 1.95 -3.16 -21.67
CA ALA A 115 1.39 -1.81 -21.76
C ALA A 115 -0.13 -1.78 -21.46
N PRO A 116 -0.99 -2.68 -22.00
CA PRO A 116 -2.42 -2.62 -21.74
C PRO A 116 -2.79 -2.82 -20.26
N ILE A 117 -2.14 -3.76 -19.57
CA ILE A 117 -2.40 -3.99 -18.14
C ILE A 117 -1.83 -2.86 -17.28
N THR A 118 -0.72 -2.27 -17.69
CA THR A 118 -0.14 -1.09 -17.03
C THR A 118 -1.09 0.09 -17.13
N ASP A 119 -1.58 0.40 -18.33
CA ASP A 119 -2.52 1.51 -18.55
C ASP A 119 -3.79 1.33 -17.75
N PHE A 120 -4.34 0.10 -17.72
CA PHE A 120 -5.48 -0.22 -16.87
C PHE A 120 -5.18 0.00 -15.39
N TYR A 121 -4.05 -0.52 -14.89
CA TYR A 121 -3.70 -0.43 -13.48
C TYR A 121 -3.49 1.03 -13.05
N LEU A 122 -2.73 1.80 -13.83
CA LEU A 122 -2.46 3.21 -13.54
C LEU A 122 -3.74 4.06 -13.59
N ALA A 123 -4.66 3.77 -14.52
CA ALA A 123 -5.91 4.51 -14.63
C ALA A 123 -6.97 4.10 -13.59
N ARG A 124 -7.07 2.82 -13.24
CA ARG A 124 -8.21 2.28 -12.45
C ARG A 124 -7.86 1.91 -11.02
N LEU A 125 -6.62 1.51 -10.75
CA LEU A 125 -6.22 0.94 -9.47
C LEU A 125 -5.31 1.88 -8.68
N LEU A 126 -4.34 2.53 -9.32
CA LEU A 126 -3.46 3.49 -8.67
C LEU A 126 -4.19 4.60 -7.89
N PRO A 127 -5.34 5.16 -8.34
CA PRO A 127 -6.08 6.16 -7.58
C PRO A 127 -6.51 5.70 -6.18
N ARG A 128 -6.61 4.39 -5.93
CA ARG A 128 -6.92 3.84 -4.59
C ARG A 128 -5.85 4.17 -3.55
N ALA A 129 -4.61 4.40 -3.97
CA ALA A 129 -3.56 4.85 -3.07
C ALA A 129 -3.95 6.18 -2.40
N ALA A 130 -4.50 7.14 -3.16
CA ALA A 130 -4.92 8.43 -2.62
C ALA A 130 -6.09 8.28 -1.63
N ALA A 131 -7.03 7.36 -1.87
CA ALA A 131 -8.10 7.08 -0.92
C ALA A 131 -7.56 6.55 0.42
N ARG A 132 -6.52 5.71 0.39
CA ARG A 132 -5.84 5.24 1.60
C ARG A 132 -5.09 6.36 2.33
N VAL A 133 -4.51 7.31 1.62
CA VAL A 133 -3.93 8.50 2.27
C VAL A 133 -4.99 9.27 3.06
N ALA A 134 -6.19 9.44 2.50
CA ALA A 134 -7.28 10.11 3.20
C ALA A 134 -7.71 9.37 4.48
N GLU A 135 -7.72 8.03 4.45
CA GLU A 135 -7.98 7.20 5.63
C GLU A 135 -6.91 7.36 6.71
N ILE A 136 -5.64 7.40 6.33
CA ILE A 136 -4.51 7.65 7.24
C ILE A 136 -4.63 9.04 7.90
N GLU A 137 -4.92 10.07 7.10
CA GLU A 137 -5.05 11.44 7.61
C GLU A 137 -6.25 11.61 8.54
N ALA A 138 -7.25 10.72 8.45
CA ALA A 138 -8.47 10.72 9.25
C ALA A 138 -8.43 9.79 10.49
N ALA A 139 -7.26 9.27 10.90
CA ALA A 139 -7.10 8.27 11.97
C ALA A 139 -7.83 8.61 13.30
N ASP A 140 -7.98 9.89 13.59
CA ASP A 140 -8.65 10.40 14.80
C ASP A 140 -10.12 9.97 14.91
N THR A 141 -10.78 9.82 13.76
CA THR A 141 -12.20 9.41 13.70
C THR A 141 -12.42 7.99 14.21
N LEU A 142 -11.40 7.13 14.12
CA LEU A 142 -11.47 5.73 14.54
C LEU A 142 -11.24 5.59 16.05
N LEU A 143 -10.35 6.41 16.62
CA LEU A 143 -10.02 6.40 18.05
C LEU A 143 -11.07 7.10 18.90
N ALA A 144 -11.73 8.13 18.37
CA ALA A 144 -12.83 8.83 19.04
C ALA A 144 -14.09 7.96 19.28
N LEU A 145 -14.14 6.76 18.69
CA LEU A 145 -15.28 5.83 18.80
C LEU A 145 -15.08 4.72 19.84
N LEU A 146 -13.89 4.60 20.43
CA LEU A 146 -13.62 3.62 21.48
C LEU A 146 -13.93 4.24 22.85
N PRO A 147 -14.70 3.55 23.72
CA PRO A 147 -14.92 4.02 25.07
C PRO A 147 -13.58 4.10 25.83
N ALA A 148 -13.46 5.13 26.67
CA ALA A 148 -12.29 5.38 27.52
C ALA A 148 -12.06 4.26 28.55
#